data_AF-Q2JAR2-F1
#
_entry.id   AF-Q2JAR2-F1
#
_cell.length_a   1.000
_cell.length_b   1.000
_cell.length_c   1.000
_cell.angle_alpha   90.00
_cell.angle_beta   90.00
_cell.angle_gamma   90.00
#
_symmetry.space_group_name_H-M   'P 1'
#
loop_
_entity.id
_entity.type
_entity.pdbx_description
1 polymer ?
#
loop_
_entity_poly.entity_id
_entity_poly.type
_entity_poly.pdbx_seq_one_letter_code
_entity_poly.pdbx_strand_id
1 'polypeptide(L)'
;MAGRDSEYERPILLSCGGCDVRWTALTAAHCPSCHETFAGTTTGFDAHRVKGACLSPERAGLRRDRGYWLSGDEQPPGRILRVSDRQGGSAGPAGARGGAGGGARGGAGTVRMAG
;
A
#
# COMPACT_ATOMS: atom_id res chain seq x y z
N MET A 1 -12.10 19.57 28.55
CA MET A 1 -12.80 19.13 27.32
C MET A 1 -11.73 18.69 26.34
N ALA A 2 -11.49 17.38 26.19
CA ALA A 2 -10.46 16.84 25.31
C ALA A 2 -11.14 16.15 24.11
N GLY A 3 -10.64 16.43 22.90
CA GLY A 3 -10.82 15.53 21.75
C GLY A 3 -11.96 15.85 20.79
N ARG A 4 -11.86 16.95 20.03
CA ARG A 4 -12.64 17.14 18.78
C ARG A 4 -11.92 17.96 17.70
N ASP A 5 -10.60 17.82 17.53
CA ASP A 5 -9.92 18.57 16.46
C ASP A 5 -8.67 17.86 15.91
N SER A 6 -8.80 16.61 15.43
CA SER A 6 -7.63 15.90 14.85
C SER A 6 -7.96 15.01 13.65
N GLU A 7 -9.16 15.15 13.10
CA GLU A 7 -9.60 14.40 11.92
C GLU A 7 -9.50 15.23 10.62
N TYR A 8 -9.52 16.57 10.71
CA TYR A 8 -9.26 17.47 9.59
C TYR A 8 -7.76 17.71 9.32
N GLU A 9 -6.89 17.53 10.30
CA GLU A 9 -5.44 17.62 10.10
C GLU A 9 -4.84 16.38 9.42
N ARG A 10 -5.63 15.31 9.26
CA ARG A 10 -5.17 14.09 8.58
C ARG A 10 -5.24 14.35 7.08
N PRO A 11 -4.11 14.33 6.35
CA PRO A 11 -4.11 14.52 4.91
C PRO A 11 -5.01 13.46 4.27
N ILE A 12 -5.87 13.88 3.34
CA ILE A 12 -6.66 12.96 2.53
C ILE A 12 -5.69 12.07 1.77
N LEU A 13 -5.76 10.76 2.00
CA LEU A 13 -4.96 9.76 1.30
C LEU A 13 -5.83 9.04 0.28
N LEU A 14 -5.54 9.27 -1.00
CA LEU A 14 -6.14 8.58 -2.12
C LEU A 14 -5.33 7.31 -2.44
N SER A 15 -6.01 6.29 -2.94
CA SER A 15 -5.40 5.00 -3.30
C SER A 15 -6.15 4.34 -4.46
N CYS A 16 -5.45 3.54 -5.26
CA CYS A 16 -6.09 2.62 -6.19
C CYS A 16 -6.43 1.30 -5.46
N GLY A 17 -7.60 0.73 -5.72
CA GLY A 17 -8.03 -0.53 -5.07
C GLY A 17 -7.18 -1.76 -5.40
N GLY A 18 -6.28 -1.66 -6.39
CA GLY A 18 -5.36 -2.73 -6.78
C GLY A 18 -3.88 -2.35 -6.72
N CYS A 19 -3.52 -1.18 -6.19
CA CYS A 19 -2.12 -0.77 -6.07
C CYS A 19 -1.76 -0.39 -4.64
N ASP A 20 -0.51 -0.63 -4.29
CA ASP A 20 0.09 -0.19 -3.02
C ASP A 20 0.46 1.30 -3.02
N VAL A 21 0.07 2.01 -4.09
CA VAL A 21 0.35 3.41 -4.33
C VAL A 21 -0.72 4.26 -3.65
N ARG A 22 -0.28 5.20 -2.81
CA ARG A 22 -1.11 6.21 -2.17
C ARG A 22 -0.59 7.62 -2.48
N TRP A 23 -1.49 8.57 -2.64
CA TRP A 23 -1.13 9.97 -2.90
C TRP A 23 -2.04 10.92 -2.10
N THR A 24 -1.55 12.13 -1.85
CA THR A 24 -2.25 13.12 -1.00
C THR A 24 -2.87 14.25 -1.79
N ALA A 25 -2.51 14.41 -3.07
CA ALA A 25 -2.95 15.52 -3.88
C ALA A 25 -4.27 15.21 -4.60
N LEU A 26 -5.30 16.01 -4.35
CA LEU A 26 -6.59 15.91 -5.05
C LEU A 26 -6.49 16.26 -6.55
N THR A 27 -5.46 17.02 -6.93
CA THR A 27 -5.19 17.36 -8.33
C THR A 27 -4.51 16.22 -9.10
N ALA A 28 -3.95 15.23 -8.39
CA ALA A 28 -3.29 14.09 -9.00
C ALA A 28 -4.28 12.98 -9.37
N ALA A 29 -4.01 12.30 -10.47
CA ALA A 29 -4.83 11.22 -11.02
C ALA A 29 -4.03 9.93 -11.12
N HIS A 30 -4.66 8.80 -10.82
CA HIS A 30 -4.08 7.48 -10.99
C HIS A 30 -4.86 6.72 -12.07
N CYS A 31 -4.17 6.16 -13.06
CA CYS A 31 -4.82 5.40 -14.11
C CYS A 31 -5.04 3.95 -13.64
N PRO A 32 -6.29 3.46 -13.55
CA PRO A 32 -6.56 2.09 -13.10
C PRO A 32 -6.14 1.02 -14.12
N SER A 33 -5.81 1.41 -15.36
CA SER A 33 -5.41 0.48 -16.42
C SER A 33 -3.90 0.26 -16.49
N CYS A 34 -3.09 1.33 -16.37
CA CYS A 34 -1.63 1.24 -16.43
C CYS A 34 -0.94 1.43 -15.07
N HIS A 35 -1.70 1.80 -14.04
CA HIS A 35 -1.24 1.96 -12.66
C HIS A 35 -0.18 3.05 -12.43
N GLU A 36 -0.07 3.98 -13.38
CA GLU A 36 0.78 5.16 -13.25
C GLU A 36 0.01 6.33 -12.62
N THR A 37 0.73 7.19 -11.90
CA THR A 37 0.16 8.34 -11.18
C THR A 37 0.67 9.64 -11.79
N PHE A 38 -0.25 10.54 -12.11
CA PHE A 38 -0.04 11.80 -12.83
C PHE A 38 -0.36 12.97 -11.90
N ALA A 39 0.42 14.04 -11.96
CA ALA A 39 0.26 15.18 -11.07
C ALA A 39 -0.98 16.06 -11.38
N GLY A 40 -1.47 16.00 -12.61
CA GLY A 40 -2.66 16.71 -13.08
C GLY A 40 -3.63 15.79 -13.84
N THR A 41 -4.93 15.96 -13.58
CA THR A 41 -6.03 15.22 -14.22
C THR A 41 -6.22 15.57 -15.70
N THR A 42 -5.97 16.82 -16.10
CA THR A 42 -6.21 17.30 -17.48
C THR A 42 -4.96 17.41 -18.34
N THR A 43 -3.78 17.28 -17.73
CA THR A 43 -2.50 17.47 -18.39
C THR A 43 -1.81 16.12 -18.62
N GLY A 44 -1.10 15.59 -17.62
CA GLY A 44 -0.41 14.31 -17.71
C GLY A 44 -1.36 13.12 -17.90
N PHE A 45 -2.50 13.12 -17.21
CA PHE A 45 -3.45 12.02 -17.30
C PHE A 45 -4.16 11.97 -18.66
N ASP A 46 -4.60 13.08 -19.23
CA ASP A 46 -5.21 13.02 -20.57
C ASP A 46 -4.16 12.77 -21.66
N ALA A 47 -2.95 13.32 -21.52
CA ALA A 47 -1.86 13.13 -22.50
C ALA A 47 -1.44 11.66 -22.65
N HIS A 48 -1.46 10.86 -21.57
CA HIS A 48 -1.14 9.42 -21.69
C HIS A 48 -2.27 8.61 -22.33
N ARG A 49 -3.49 9.15 -22.45
CA ARG A 49 -4.63 8.46 -23.05
C ARG A 49 -4.80 8.88 -24.50
N VAL A 50 -4.24 8.10 -25.41
CA VAL A 50 -4.32 8.36 -26.85
C VAL A 50 -5.31 7.39 -27.49
N LYS A 51 -6.37 7.91 -28.11
CA LYS A 51 -7.41 7.12 -28.80
C LYS A 51 -8.04 6.02 -27.92
N GLY A 52 -8.22 6.31 -26.63
CA GLY A 52 -8.79 5.37 -25.67
C GLY A 52 -7.83 4.31 -25.12
N ALA A 53 -6.58 4.28 -25.58
CA ALA A 53 -5.54 3.39 -25.07
C ALA A 53 -4.55 4.14 -24.17
N CYS A 54 -3.94 3.41 -23.24
CA CYS A 54 -2.84 3.94 -22.45
C CYS A 54 -1.55 3.89 -23.27
N LEU A 55 -0.95 5.04 -23.53
CA LEU A 55 0.41 5.19 -23.99
C LEU A 55 1.33 5.23 -22.77
N SER A 56 2.52 4.63 -22.86
CA SER A 56 3.54 4.74 -21.82
C SER A 56 3.84 6.22 -21.55
N PRO A 57 3.89 6.68 -20.28
CA PRO A 57 4.09 8.09 -19.97
C PRO A 57 5.33 8.71 -20.62
N GLU A 58 6.42 7.97 -20.72
CA GLU A 58 7.65 8.40 -21.40
C GLU A 58 7.43 8.63 -22.89
N ARG A 59 6.66 7.75 -23.54
CA ARG A 59 6.28 7.89 -24.95
C ARG A 59 5.28 9.01 -25.18
N ALA A 60 4.50 9.36 -24.15
CA ALA A 60 3.64 10.54 -24.13
C ALA A 60 4.44 11.83 -23.87
N GLY A 61 5.76 11.76 -23.71
CA GLY A 61 6.62 12.92 -23.46
C GLY A 61 6.53 13.46 -22.03
N LEU A 62 6.01 12.66 -21.10
CA LEU A 62 5.88 13.05 -19.70
C LEU A 62 7.18 12.78 -18.96
N ARG A 63 7.54 13.69 -18.04
CA ARG A 63 8.68 13.49 -17.15
C ARG A 63 8.22 12.92 -15.82
N ARG A 64 9.08 12.12 -15.21
CA ARG A 64 8.85 11.59 -13.86
C ARG A 64 9.56 12.46 -12.83
N ASP A 65 8.82 12.96 -11.85
CA ASP A 65 9.39 13.61 -10.67
C ASP A 65 8.62 13.25 -9.40
N ARG A 66 9.33 12.92 -8.32
CA ARG A 66 8.79 12.49 -7.01
C ARG A 66 7.70 11.40 -7.08
N GLY A 67 7.76 10.57 -8.12
CA GLY A 67 6.80 9.49 -8.39
C GLY A 67 5.63 9.87 -9.29
N TYR A 68 5.42 11.16 -9.56
CA TYR A 68 4.37 11.64 -10.47
C TYR A 68 4.89 11.77 -11.90
N TRP A 69 4.00 11.54 -12.86
CA TRP A 69 4.16 11.92 -14.26
C TRP A 69 3.60 13.32 -14.51
N LEU A 70 4.40 14.17 -15.13
CA LEU A 70 4.15 15.60 -15.29
C LEU A 70 4.33 16.01 -16.75
N SER A 71 3.49 16.91 -17.23
CA SER A 71 3.65 17.58 -18.53
C SER A 71 4.46 18.86 -18.42
N GLY A 72 5.28 19.17 -19.43
CA GLY A 72 5.97 20.46 -19.53
C GLY A 72 6.85 20.77 -18.31
N ASP A 73 6.53 21.85 -17.60
CA ASP A 73 7.22 22.32 -16.39
C ASP A 73 6.36 22.23 -15.11
N GLU A 74 5.26 21.46 -15.13
CA GLU A 74 4.38 21.30 -13.95
C GLU A 74 5.16 20.77 -12.73
N GLN A 75 4.88 21.28 -11.52
CA GLN A 75 5.52 20.81 -10.30
C GLN A 75 4.66 19.73 -9.63
N PRO A 76 5.24 18.63 -9.11
CA PRO A 76 4.47 17.65 -8.37
C PRO A 76 3.80 18.27 -7.14
N PRO A 77 2.51 17.99 -6.92
CA PRO A 77 1.73 18.57 -5.82
C PRO A 77 2.09 17.98 -4.44
N GLY A 78 2.99 16.99 -4.39
CA GLY A 78 3.39 16.35 -3.15
C GLY A 78 4.32 15.17 -3.38
N ARG A 79 4.15 14.12 -2.58
CA ARG A 79 4.88 12.85 -2.71
C ARG A 79 3.92 11.68 -2.84
N ILE A 80 4.34 10.66 -3.58
CA ILE A 80 3.67 9.36 -3.59
C ILE A 80 4.22 8.52 -2.43
N LEU A 81 3.31 7.91 -1.69
CA LEU A 81 3.62 6.93 -0.64
C LEU A 81 3.41 5.53 -1.21
N ARG A 82 4.31 4.60 -0.90
CA ARG A 82 4.13 3.17 -1.18
C ARG A 82 3.94 2.44 0.12
N VAL A 83 2.80 1.77 0.26
CA VAL A 83 2.55 0.92 1.42
C VAL A 83 3.26 -0.40 1.15
N SER A 84 4.47 -0.55 1.67
CA SER A 84 5.09 -1.88 1.70
C SER A 84 4.30 -2.75 2.68
N ASP A 85 4.00 -3.98 2.26
CA ASP A 85 3.17 -4.96 2.95
C ASP A 85 3.38 -4.98 4.49
N ARG A 86 2.27 -4.88 5.22
CA ARG A 86 2.02 -5.30 6.61
C ARG A 86 3.23 -5.35 7.58
N GLN A 87 3.42 -4.30 8.38
CA GLN A 87 3.81 -4.49 9.79
C GLN A 87 2.53 -4.55 10.62
N GLY A 88 1.95 -5.74 10.66
CA GLY A 88 0.97 -6.11 11.69
C GLY A 88 1.68 -6.13 13.03
N GLY A 89 1.45 -5.09 13.83
CA GLY A 89 2.02 -4.92 15.16
C GLY A 89 0.96 -4.57 16.20
N SER A 90 -0.24 -5.14 16.11
CA SER A 90 -1.11 -5.22 17.28
C SER A 90 -0.61 -6.36 18.17
N ALA A 91 0.46 -6.09 18.93
CA ALA A 91 0.74 -6.85 20.14
C ALA A 91 -0.40 -6.55 21.12
N GLY A 92 -1.50 -7.28 21.00
CA GLY A 92 -2.44 -7.43 22.11
C GLY A 92 -1.71 -8.12 23.27
N PRO A 93 -1.93 -7.73 24.53
CA PRO A 93 -1.28 -8.38 25.65
C PRO A 93 -1.67 -9.87 25.64
N ALA A 94 -0.64 -10.72 25.53
CA ALA A 94 -0.75 -12.15 25.71
C ALA A 94 -1.37 -12.41 27.09
N GLY A 95 -2.60 -12.90 27.10
CA GLY A 95 -3.25 -13.42 28.30
C GLY A 95 -2.44 -14.61 28.81
N ALA A 96 -1.60 -14.36 29.81
CA ALA A 96 -0.94 -15.39 30.59
C ALA A 96 -2.00 -16.20 31.34
N ARG A 97 -2.29 -17.41 30.85
CA ARG A 97 -2.87 -18.51 31.64
C ARG A 97 -2.19 -19.82 31.22
N GLY A 98 -0.94 -19.97 31.65
CA GLY A 98 -0.21 -21.24 31.57
C GLY A 98 -0.81 -22.22 32.58
N GLY A 99 -1.46 -23.26 32.06
CA GLY A 99 -1.99 -24.38 32.83
C GLY A 99 -0.86 -25.23 33.42
N ALA A 100 -1.05 -25.60 34.68
CA ALA A 100 -0.17 -26.47 35.46
C ALA A 100 0.03 -27.84 34.80
N GLY A 101 1.23 -28.39 35.00
CA GLY A 101 1.72 -29.59 34.34
C GLY A 101 1.04 -30.89 34.77
N GLY A 102 1.07 -31.85 33.85
CA GLY A 102 0.81 -33.26 34.10
C GLY A 102 2.03 -34.08 33.67
N GLY A 103 2.87 -34.44 34.64
CA GLY A 103 3.97 -35.39 34.45
C GLY A 103 3.75 -36.62 35.32
N ALA A 104 3.45 -37.76 34.70
CA ALA A 104 3.69 -39.13 35.21
C ALA A 104 3.55 -40.08 34.01
N ARG A 105 4.64 -40.61 33.43
CA ARG A 105 5.42 -41.81 33.81
C ARG A 105 4.68 -43.14 33.60
N GLY A 106 5.30 -44.00 32.79
CA GLY A 106 5.02 -45.43 32.62
C GLY A 106 4.60 -45.76 31.19
N GLY A 107 5.23 -46.64 30.42
CA GLY A 107 6.32 -47.58 30.66
C GLY A 107 6.31 -48.59 29.51
N ALA A 108 7.52 -48.96 29.06
CA ALA A 108 7.92 -50.19 28.35
C ALA A 108 6.99 -50.85 27.30
N GLY A 109 7.51 -50.98 26.09
CA GLY A 109 6.95 -51.87 25.06
C GLY A 109 7.81 -51.94 23.81
N THR A 110 9.05 -52.41 23.93
CA THR A 110 9.83 -52.83 22.75
C THR A 110 9.36 -54.20 22.30
N VAL A 111 8.98 -54.34 21.03
CA VAL A 111 9.20 -55.61 20.32
C VAL A 111 9.51 -55.34 18.86
N ARG A 112 10.53 -56.06 18.41
CA ARG A 112 11.26 -55.92 17.16
C ARG A 112 10.60 -56.73 16.04
N MET A 113 10.91 -56.29 14.82
CA MET A 113 10.66 -56.91 13.52
C MET A 113 11.12 -58.38 13.39
N ALA A 114 10.50 -59.05 12.41
CA ALA A 114 11.06 -59.99 11.42
C ALA A 114 10.56 -61.44 11.48
N GLY A 115 10.14 -61.95 10.32
CA GLY A 115 9.95 -63.38 10.02
C GLY A 115 8.58 -63.73 9.48
#